data_AF-A0A3C1RP80-F1
#
_entry.id   AF-A0A3C1RP80-F1
#
_cell.length_a   1.000
_cell.length_b   1.000
_cell.length_c   1.000
_cell.angle_alpha   90.00
_cell.angle_beta   90.00
_cell.angle_gamma   90.00
#
_symmetry.space_group_name_H-M   'P 1'
#
loop_
_entity.id
_entity.type
_entity.pdbx_description
1 polymer ?
#
loop_
_entity_poly.entity_id
_entity_poly.type
_entity_poly.pdbx_seq_one_letter_code
_entity_poly.pdbx_strand_id
1 'polypeptide(L)'
;MLKSFKTKLNLNNQQRTLASKHAGVARHAWNWGLEICLKALDTQEKLPTAIDLHKQLVAEVKSANSWYYEVSKCAPQEALRHLQKALQHWFKVPGRGKPRFKKKNIKDSFYLEGSIKISGNKIKLPKIGWVKCYEILPSVQPKNVTISKRAHDWYVSFRYELETKHTPKIRQRIGVDVGINSLATCSEGTVFPNQKAYRKAKRKLAHLQRSV
;
A
#
# COMPACT_ATOMS: atom_id res chain seq x y z
N MET A 1 1.19 -15.94 14.16
CA MET A 1 0.77 -15.79 12.74
C MET A 1 1.03 -14.36 12.27
N LEU A 2 1.62 -14.15 11.08
CA LEU A 2 1.83 -12.82 10.51
C LEU A 2 0.52 -12.30 9.89
N LYS A 3 0.01 -11.17 10.36
CA LYS A 3 -1.17 -10.50 9.81
C LYS A 3 -0.79 -9.17 9.15
N SER A 4 -1.65 -8.69 8.27
CA SER A 4 -1.59 -7.35 7.72
C SER A 4 -2.80 -6.53 8.16
N PHE A 5 -2.58 -5.28 8.54
CA PHE A 5 -3.62 -4.33 8.89
C PHE A 5 -3.64 -3.18 7.87
N LYS A 6 -4.83 -2.69 7.51
CA LYS A 6 -4.99 -1.53 6.63
C LYS A 6 -6.21 -0.72 7.03
N THR A 7 -6.04 0.59 7.22
CA THR A 7 -7.15 1.50 7.55
C THR A 7 -6.99 2.87 6.88
N LYS A 8 -8.08 3.63 6.79
CA LYS A 8 -8.11 5.00 6.28
C LYS A 8 -7.49 5.96 7.32
N LEU A 9 -6.72 6.92 6.83
CA LEU A 9 -6.17 8.03 7.61
C LEU A 9 -7.10 9.24 7.55
N ASN A 10 -7.33 9.86 8.71
CA ASN A 10 -8.00 11.15 8.84
C ASN A 10 -6.94 12.26 8.91
N LEU A 11 -6.45 12.65 7.73
CA LEU A 11 -5.42 13.68 7.57
C LEU A 11 -6.03 15.08 7.49
N ASN A 12 -5.43 16.04 8.20
CA ASN A 12 -5.68 17.46 7.98
C ASN A 12 -4.99 17.97 6.69
N ASN A 13 -5.21 19.24 6.32
CA ASN A 13 -4.67 19.81 5.08
C ASN A 13 -3.14 19.76 5.01
N GLN A 14 -2.44 20.10 6.09
CA GLN A 14 -0.97 20.03 6.15
C GLN A 14 -0.46 18.60 5.95
N GLN A 15 -1.07 17.64 6.64
CA GLN A 15 -0.72 16.22 6.55
C GLN A 15 -1.03 15.63 5.16
N ARG A 16 -2.13 16.04 4.51
CA ARG A 16 -2.45 15.67 3.12
C ARG A 16 -1.41 16.19 2.14
N THR A 17 -0.97 17.43 2.33
CA THR A 17 0.11 18.03 1.54
C THR A 17 1.41 17.26 1.74
N LEU A 18 1.79 16.96 2.98
CA LEU A 18 2.98 16.16 3.28
C LEU A 18 2.89 14.76 2.67
N ALA A 19 1.76 14.06 2.77
CA ALA A 19 1.58 12.74 2.15
C ALA A 19 1.74 12.81 0.62
N SER A 20 1.20 13.86 0.00
CA SER A 20 1.34 14.11 -1.44
C SER A 20 2.78 14.42 -1.85
N LYS A 21 3.52 15.18 -1.04
CA LYS A 21 4.96 15.43 -1.23
C LYS A 21 5.77 14.14 -1.12
N HIS A 22 5.51 13.29 -0.11
CA HIS A 22 6.17 12.00 0.04
C HIS A 22 5.92 11.07 -1.16
N ALA A 23 4.68 10.94 -1.61
CA ALA A 23 4.38 10.15 -2.82
C ALA A 23 4.99 10.75 -4.08
N GLY A 24 5.04 12.09 -4.17
CA GLY A 24 5.70 12.81 -5.26
C GLY A 24 7.19 12.51 -5.33
N VAL A 25 7.89 12.58 -4.20
CA VAL A 25 9.31 12.26 -4.09
C VAL A 25 9.58 10.80 -4.41
N ALA A 26 8.78 9.87 -3.87
CA ALA A 26 8.92 8.44 -4.19
C ALA A 26 8.69 8.16 -5.69
N ARG A 27 7.71 8.82 -6.30
CA ARG A 27 7.46 8.72 -7.76
C ARG A 27 8.62 9.28 -8.56
N HIS A 28 9.14 10.45 -8.18
CA HIS A 28 10.25 11.09 -8.89
C HIS A 28 11.51 10.21 -8.83
N ALA A 29 11.89 9.73 -7.63
CA ALA A 29 13.03 8.84 -7.46
C ALA A 29 12.90 7.55 -8.28
N TRP A 30 11.71 6.94 -8.32
CA TRP A 30 11.46 5.77 -9.18
C TRP A 30 11.66 6.10 -10.66
N ASN A 31 11.06 7.20 -11.14
CA ASN A 31 11.11 7.55 -12.56
C ASN A 31 12.53 7.90 -13.00
N TRP A 32 13.22 8.72 -12.21
CA TRP A 32 14.62 9.08 -12.44
C TRP A 32 15.54 7.85 -12.45
N GLY A 33 15.38 6.95 -11.46
CA GLY A 33 16.19 5.73 -11.41
C GLY A 33 15.87 4.78 -12.57
N LEU A 34 14.59 4.69 -12.98
CA LEU A 34 14.20 3.88 -14.13
C LEU A 34 14.85 4.39 -15.40
N GLU A 35 14.87 5.71 -15.63
CA GLU A 35 15.52 6.31 -16.80
C GLU A 35 17.01 5.91 -16.89
N ILE A 36 17.74 5.99 -15.78
CA ILE A 36 19.16 5.58 -15.73
C ILE A 36 19.30 4.09 -16.03
N CYS A 37 18.48 3.24 -15.41
CA CYS A 37 18.51 1.81 -15.68
C CYS A 37 18.18 1.48 -17.14
N LEU A 38 17.28 2.23 -17.79
CA LEU A 38 16.96 2.03 -19.20
C LEU A 38 18.14 2.43 -20.09
N LYS A 39 18.78 3.57 -19.82
CA LYS A 39 20.00 3.98 -20.55
C LYS A 39 21.10 2.93 -20.42
N ALA A 40 21.37 2.44 -19.22
CA ALA A 40 22.37 1.38 -19.00
C ALA A 40 22.03 0.08 -19.76
N LEU A 41 20.75 -0.27 -19.90
CA LEU A 41 20.35 -1.43 -20.69
C LEU A 41 20.55 -1.19 -22.19
N ASP A 42 20.24 0.01 -22.68
CA ASP A 42 20.38 0.37 -24.09
C ASP A 42 21.88 0.43 -24.48
N THR A 43 22.76 0.86 -23.57
CA THR A 43 24.22 0.89 -23.77
C THR A 43 24.93 -0.41 -23.38
N GLN A 44 24.19 -1.46 -22.97
CA GLN A 44 24.72 -2.74 -22.49
C GLN A 44 25.68 -2.63 -21.29
N GLU A 45 25.53 -1.58 -20.49
CA GLU A 45 26.26 -1.37 -19.26
C GLU A 45 25.68 -2.19 -18.09
N LYS A 46 26.48 -2.31 -17.03
CA LYS A 46 26.03 -2.94 -15.79
C LYS A 46 24.91 -2.12 -15.16
N LEU A 47 23.77 -2.76 -14.92
CA LEU A 47 22.66 -2.14 -14.19
C LEU A 47 23.09 -1.66 -12.79
N PRO A 48 22.83 -0.39 -12.44
CA PRO A 48 23.15 0.13 -11.12
C PRO A 48 22.25 -0.49 -10.06
N THR A 49 22.80 -0.71 -8.86
CA THR A 49 22.01 -1.17 -7.72
C THR A 49 21.17 -0.02 -7.15
N ALA A 50 20.19 -0.35 -6.31
CA ALA A 50 19.42 0.64 -5.56
C ALA A 50 20.30 1.51 -4.66
N ILE A 51 21.47 0.99 -4.22
CA ILE A 51 22.44 1.76 -3.43
C ILE A 51 23.18 2.75 -4.34
N ASP A 52 23.63 2.31 -5.52
CA ASP A 52 24.32 3.17 -6.49
C ASP A 52 23.40 4.30 -6.95
N LEU A 53 22.17 3.96 -7.33
CA LEU A 53 21.13 4.94 -7.68
C LEU A 53 20.84 5.90 -6.52
N HIS A 54 20.84 5.42 -5.27
CA HIS A 54 20.58 6.30 -4.13
C HIS A 54 21.72 7.29 -3.89
N LYS A 55 22.97 6.84 -4.01
CA LYS A 55 24.15 7.72 -3.89
C LYS A 55 24.12 8.80 -4.96
N GLN A 56 23.89 8.42 -6.21
CA GLN A 56 23.81 9.35 -7.33
C GLN A 56 22.62 10.31 -7.19
N LEU A 57 21.45 9.80 -6.80
CA LEU A 57 20.26 10.63 -6.53
C LEU A 57 20.56 11.69 -5.46
N VAL A 58 21.30 11.32 -4.41
CA VAL A 58 21.65 12.27 -3.34
C VAL A 58 22.59 13.37 -3.86
N ALA A 59 23.58 12.99 -4.67
CA ALA A 59 24.58 13.91 -5.20
C ALA A 59 24.02 14.88 -6.25
N GLU A 60 23.19 14.39 -7.18
CA GLU A 60 22.75 15.16 -8.36
C GLU A 60 21.36 15.78 -8.16
N VAL A 61 20.41 15.01 -7.61
CA VAL A 61 19.00 15.42 -7.58
C VAL A 61 18.69 16.08 -6.24
N LYS A 62 18.97 15.40 -5.13
CA LYS A 62 18.56 15.86 -3.79
C LYS A 62 19.23 17.18 -3.42
N SER A 63 20.52 17.33 -3.72
CA SER A 63 21.29 18.55 -3.47
C SER A 63 20.71 19.77 -4.20
N ALA A 64 20.26 19.60 -5.44
CA ALA A 64 19.66 20.65 -6.27
C ALA A 64 18.16 20.90 -5.98
N ASN A 65 17.50 20.00 -5.25
CA ASN A 65 16.05 20.00 -5.07
C ASN A 65 15.65 20.00 -3.59
N SER A 66 15.45 21.18 -3.02
CA SER A 66 15.12 21.40 -1.60
C SER A 66 13.90 20.60 -1.10
N TRP A 67 12.93 20.34 -1.97
CA TRP A 67 11.71 19.58 -1.66
C TRP A 67 11.96 18.12 -1.26
N TYR A 68 13.14 17.54 -1.53
CA TYR A 68 13.53 16.22 -1.01
C TYR A 68 13.77 16.22 0.52
N TYR A 69 14.11 17.36 1.12
CA TYR A 69 14.39 17.46 2.56
C TYR A 69 13.11 17.60 3.42
N GLU A 70 12.00 17.93 2.78
CA GLU A 70 10.69 18.06 3.40
C GLU A 70 10.05 16.72 3.77
N VAL A 71 10.55 15.62 3.19
CA VAL A 71 10.01 14.27 3.37
C VAL A 71 10.97 13.34 4.10
N SER A 72 10.48 12.17 4.50
CA SER A 72 11.33 11.13 5.06
C SER A 72 12.31 10.60 4.01
N LYS A 73 13.57 10.39 4.41
CA LYS A 73 14.62 9.77 3.57
C LYS A 73 14.21 8.40 3.00
N CYS A 74 13.31 7.70 3.70
CA CYS A 74 12.86 6.37 3.34
C CYS A 74 12.01 6.37 2.07
N ALA A 75 11.30 7.47 1.78
CA ALA A 75 10.41 7.57 0.63
C ALA A 75 11.14 7.39 -0.72
N PRO A 76 12.20 8.16 -1.03
CA PRO A 76 12.98 7.93 -2.25
C PRO A 76 13.85 6.66 -2.19
N GLN A 77 14.40 6.32 -1.03
CA GLN A 77 15.27 5.15 -0.87
C GLN A 77 14.53 3.83 -1.17
N GLU A 78 13.35 3.64 -0.60
CA GLU A 78 12.54 2.45 -0.88
C GLU A 78 11.93 2.46 -2.28
N ALA A 79 11.69 3.63 -2.87
CA ALA A 79 11.27 3.70 -4.27
C ALA A 79 12.33 3.07 -5.20
N LEU A 80 13.61 3.35 -4.96
CA LEU A 80 14.74 2.76 -5.71
C LEU A 80 14.91 1.27 -5.42
N ARG A 81 14.73 0.81 -4.16
CA ARG A 81 14.74 -0.64 -3.84
C ARG A 81 13.59 -1.38 -4.52
N HIS A 82 12.40 -0.79 -4.55
CA HIS A 82 11.28 -1.35 -5.30
C HIS A 82 11.55 -1.40 -6.81
N LEU A 83 12.24 -0.40 -7.37
CA LEU A 83 12.64 -0.39 -8.77
C LEU A 83 13.60 -1.54 -9.08
N GLN A 84 14.66 -1.70 -8.28
CA GLN A 84 15.60 -2.81 -8.43
C GLN A 84 14.87 -4.16 -8.40
N LYS A 85 13.96 -4.36 -7.43
CA LYS A 85 13.15 -5.59 -7.35
C LYS A 85 12.25 -5.78 -8.57
N ALA A 86 11.67 -4.70 -9.10
CA ALA A 86 10.84 -4.77 -10.30
C ALA A 86 11.64 -5.14 -11.55
N LEU A 87 12.85 -4.61 -11.72
CA LEU A 87 13.78 -5.00 -12.78
C LEU A 87 14.19 -6.47 -12.64
N GLN A 88 14.58 -6.91 -11.44
CA GLN A 88 14.90 -8.31 -11.16
C GLN A 88 13.75 -9.26 -11.51
N HIS A 89 12.52 -8.89 -11.15
CA HIS A 89 11.35 -9.68 -11.49
C HIS A 89 11.07 -9.69 -12.99
N TRP A 90 11.30 -8.59 -13.71
CA TRP A 90 11.16 -8.55 -15.16
C TRP A 90 12.11 -9.56 -15.84
N PHE A 91 13.36 -9.67 -15.36
CA PHE A 91 14.31 -10.64 -15.93
C PHE A 91 14.06 -12.09 -15.49
N LYS A 92 13.65 -12.32 -14.23
CA LYS A 92 13.63 -13.67 -13.63
C LYS A 92 12.29 -14.36 -13.62
N VAL A 93 11.17 -13.62 -13.67
CA VAL A 93 9.83 -14.19 -13.50
C VAL A 93 9.13 -14.23 -14.85
N PRO A 94 8.82 -15.42 -15.41
CA PRO A 94 8.09 -15.54 -16.66
C PRO A 94 6.76 -14.76 -16.64
N GLY A 95 6.45 -14.07 -17.73
CA GLY A 95 5.23 -13.26 -17.85
C GLY A 95 5.22 -11.93 -17.09
N ARG A 96 6.28 -11.57 -16.34
CA ARG A 96 6.42 -10.22 -15.78
C ARG A 96 6.93 -9.25 -16.84
N GLY A 97 6.17 -8.20 -17.10
CA GLY A 97 6.57 -7.13 -18.02
C GLY A 97 7.57 -6.13 -17.44
N LYS A 98 8.20 -5.37 -18.34
CA LYS A 98 9.12 -4.26 -18.06
C LYS A 98 8.52 -3.26 -17.06
N PRO A 99 9.30 -2.76 -16.07
CA PRO A 99 8.86 -1.68 -15.19
C PRO A 99 8.50 -0.43 -15.99
N ARG A 100 7.46 0.28 -15.55
CA ARG A 100 6.95 1.49 -16.23
C ARG A 100 7.15 2.72 -15.36
N PHE A 101 7.27 3.87 -16.02
CA PHE A 101 7.21 5.17 -15.35
C PHE A 101 5.90 5.32 -14.59
N LYS A 102 5.99 5.78 -13.36
CA LYS A 102 4.86 6.07 -12.48
C LYS A 102 4.28 7.44 -12.83
N LYS A 103 2.95 7.56 -12.76
CA LYS A 103 2.20 8.79 -13.02
C LYS A 103 1.59 9.34 -11.73
N LYS A 104 1.48 10.66 -11.63
CA LYS A 104 0.83 11.34 -10.49
C LYS A 104 -0.64 10.92 -10.41
N ASN A 105 -1.17 10.76 -9.20
CA ASN A 105 -2.53 10.29 -8.92
C ASN A 105 -2.84 8.85 -9.39
N ILE A 106 -1.85 8.09 -9.86
CA ILE A 106 -2.02 6.68 -10.24
C ILE A 106 -1.20 5.82 -9.28
N LYS A 107 -1.88 5.14 -8.35
CA LYS A 107 -1.25 4.29 -7.33
C LYS A 107 -0.17 5.03 -6.52
N ASP A 108 -0.44 6.29 -6.16
CA ASP A 108 0.46 7.08 -5.31
C ASP A 108 0.64 6.37 -3.96
N SER A 109 1.89 6.12 -3.59
CA SER A 109 2.24 5.43 -2.35
C SER A 109 3.68 5.74 -1.96
N PHE A 110 3.96 5.67 -0.67
CA PHE A 110 5.32 5.77 -0.14
C PHE A 110 5.48 4.90 1.10
N TYR A 111 6.71 4.48 1.34
CA TYR A 111 7.09 3.70 2.50
C TYR A 111 7.67 4.61 3.59
N LEU A 112 7.40 4.28 4.85
CA LEU A 112 8.02 4.89 6.01
C LEU A 112 8.52 3.81 6.98
N GLU A 113 9.66 4.06 7.59
CA GLU A 113 10.21 3.31 8.72
C GLU A 113 10.80 4.27 9.76
N GLY A 114 11.18 3.75 10.91
CA GLY A 114 11.77 4.52 12.01
C GLY A 114 10.77 4.76 13.13
N SER A 115 10.58 6.02 13.55
CA SER A 115 9.78 6.36 14.74
C SER A 115 8.26 6.22 14.51
N ILE A 116 7.78 5.00 14.33
CA ILE A 116 6.36 4.70 14.20
C ILE A 116 5.84 4.29 15.58
N LYS A 117 4.79 4.96 16.04
CA LYS A 117 4.12 4.67 17.32
C LYS A 117 2.62 4.60 17.15
N ILE A 118 1.98 3.59 17.71
CA ILE A 118 0.53 3.43 17.76
C ILE A 118 0.02 3.78 19.16
N SER A 119 -1.09 4.52 19.20
CA SER A 119 -1.84 4.85 20.42
C SER A 119 -3.33 4.88 20.10
N GLY A 120 -4.05 3.82 20.46
CA GLY A 120 -5.48 3.67 20.17
C GLY A 120 -5.77 3.76 18.67
N ASN A 121 -6.51 4.79 18.24
CA ASN A 121 -6.78 5.07 16.82
C ASN A 121 -5.81 6.09 16.20
N LYS A 122 -4.67 6.39 16.82
CA LYS A 122 -3.67 7.32 16.27
C LYS A 122 -2.37 6.60 15.95
N ILE A 123 -1.70 7.03 14.89
CA ILE A 123 -0.36 6.57 14.51
C ILE A 123 0.58 7.76 14.33
N LYS A 124 1.75 7.73 14.97
CA LYS A 124 2.84 8.68 14.75
C LYS A 124 3.65 8.24 13.55
N LEU A 125 3.81 9.11 12.57
CA LEU A 125 4.56 8.86 11.34
C LEU A 125 5.76 9.83 11.25
N PRO A 126 6.94 9.37 10.81
CA PRO A 126 8.08 10.25 10.54
C PRO A 126 7.69 11.43 9.63
N LYS A 127 8.14 12.64 9.96
CA LYS A 127 7.84 13.92 9.28
C LYS A 127 6.37 14.36 9.22
N ILE A 128 5.41 13.44 9.31
CA ILE A 128 3.95 13.74 9.25
C ILE A 128 3.36 13.97 10.66
N GLY A 129 3.93 13.36 11.70
CA GLY A 129 3.46 13.50 13.08
C GLY A 129 2.33 12.52 13.42
N TRP A 130 1.54 12.86 14.44
CA TRP A 130 0.39 12.06 14.87
C TRP A 130 -0.80 12.21 13.92
N VAL A 131 -1.28 11.10 13.40
CA VAL A 131 -2.43 11.03 12.48
C VAL A 131 -3.52 10.15 13.09
N LYS A 132 -4.76 10.62 13.05
CA LYS A 132 -5.93 9.84 13.47
C LYS A 132 -6.32 8.86 12.34
N CYS A 133 -6.70 7.65 12.72
CA CYS A 133 -7.23 6.61 11.85
C CYS A 133 -8.73 6.47 12.07
N TYR A 134 -9.43 5.90 11.09
CA TYR A 134 -10.86 5.61 11.21
C TYR A 134 -11.15 4.35 12.05
N GLU A 135 -10.15 3.49 12.23
CA GLU A 135 -10.26 2.27 13.04
C GLU A 135 -9.28 2.32 14.22
N ILE A 136 -9.60 1.56 15.28
CA ILE A 136 -8.66 1.27 16.37
C ILE A 136 -7.55 0.40 15.80
N LEU A 137 -6.31 0.81 16.04
CA LEU A 137 -5.15 0.08 15.56
C LEU A 137 -4.80 -1.06 16.52
N PRO A 138 -4.21 -2.17 16.02
CA PRO A 138 -3.68 -3.21 16.89
C PRO A 138 -2.65 -2.64 17.87
N SER A 139 -2.65 -3.11 19.12
CA SER A 139 -1.70 -2.73 20.17
C SER A 139 -0.29 -3.30 19.93
N VAL A 140 0.31 -2.91 18.81
CA VAL A 140 1.64 -3.33 18.34
C VAL A 140 2.41 -2.11 17.86
N GLN A 141 3.74 -2.23 17.75
CA GLN A 141 4.58 -1.18 17.19
C GLN A 141 5.23 -1.66 15.89
N PRO A 142 4.67 -1.31 14.72
CA PRO A 142 5.21 -1.78 13.45
C PRO A 142 6.53 -1.07 13.14
N LYS A 143 7.52 -1.84 12.65
CA LYS A 143 8.83 -1.30 12.21
C LYS A 143 8.70 -0.41 10.97
N ASN A 144 7.73 -0.71 10.12
CA ASN A 144 7.47 0.02 8.88
C ASN A 144 5.98 0.08 8.54
N VAL A 145 5.63 1.05 7.71
CA VAL A 145 4.29 1.23 7.17
C VAL A 145 4.37 1.62 5.69
N THR A 146 3.33 1.33 4.95
CA THR A 146 3.10 1.90 3.62
C THR A 146 1.88 2.82 3.67
N ILE A 147 2.04 4.04 3.18
CA ILE A 147 0.95 4.99 2.99
C ILE A 147 0.58 4.99 1.51
N SER A 148 -0.71 4.83 1.19
CA SER A 148 -1.20 4.72 -0.19
C SER A 148 -2.47 5.55 -0.40
N LYS A 149 -2.61 6.13 -1.60
CA LYS A 149 -3.78 6.91 -2.00
C LYS A 149 -4.73 6.05 -2.84
N ARG A 150 -6.02 6.03 -2.49
CA ARG A 150 -7.10 5.37 -3.25
C ARG A 150 -8.35 6.24 -3.18
N ALA A 151 -8.96 6.55 -4.33
CA ALA A 151 -10.19 7.34 -4.42
C ALA A 151 -10.14 8.61 -3.54
N HIS A 152 -9.09 9.42 -3.70
CA HIS A 152 -8.80 10.65 -2.94
C HIS A 152 -8.41 10.50 -1.46
N ASP A 153 -8.61 9.33 -0.88
CA ASP A 153 -8.27 9.04 0.51
C ASP A 153 -6.90 8.39 0.66
N TRP A 154 -6.29 8.62 1.83
CA TRP A 154 -5.03 8.03 2.20
C TRP A 154 -5.25 6.90 3.20
N TYR A 155 -4.48 5.84 3.05
CA TYR A 155 -4.55 4.63 3.86
C TYR A 155 -3.17 4.27 4.37
N VAL A 156 -3.10 3.81 5.61
CA VAL A 156 -1.92 3.18 6.19
C VAL A 156 -2.08 1.67 6.14
N SER A 157 -1.01 0.96 5.80
CA SER A 157 -0.94 -0.50 5.93
C SER A 157 0.40 -0.95 6.49
N PHE A 158 0.37 -1.96 7.36
CA PHE A 158 1.57 -2.56 7.94
C PHE A 158 1.32 -4.02 8.30
N ARG A 159 2.41 -4.75 8.53
CA ARG A 159 2.37 -6.14 9.01
C ARG A 159 2.70 -6.18 10.49
N TYR A 160 2.10 -7.12 11.19
CA TYR A 160 2.38 -7.37 12.60
C TYR A 160 2.21 -8.85 12.91
N GLU A 161 2.97 -9.32 13.88
CA GLU A 161 2.84 -10.67 14.40
C GLU A 161 1.74 -10.69 15.46
N LEU A 162 0.83 -11.66 15.32
CA LEU A 162 -0.21 -11.92 16.30
C LEU A 162 0.02 -13.31 16.88
N GLU A 163 0.18 -13.38 18.19
CA GLU A 163 0.07 -14.62 18.93
C GLU A 163 -1.38 -15.08 18.94
N THR A 164 -1.64 -16.22 18.30
CA THR A 164 -2.97 -16.82 18.27
C THR A 164 -3.09 -17.79 19.43
N LYS A 165 -3.93 -17.45 20.42
CA LYS A 165 -4.31 -18.40 21.47
C LYS A 165 -5.22 -19.46 20.85
N HIS A 166 -4.70 -20.66 20.67
CA HIS A 166 -5.49 -21.82 20.27
C HIS A 166 -6.43 -22.17 21.42
N THR A 167 -7.72 -21.89 21.23
CA THR A 167 -8.76 -22.36 22.15
C THR A 167 -9.23 -23.72 21.64
N PRO A 168 -9.14 -24.80 22.45
CA PRO A 168 -9.69 -26.10 22.06
C PRO A 168 -11.20 -25.94 21.89
N LYS A 169 -11.66 -25.99 20.64
CA LYS A 169 -13.08 -25.91 20.32
C LYS A 169 -13.65 -27.33 20.33
N ILE A 170 -14.16 -27.77 21.47
CA ILE A 170 -15.13 -28.87 21.51
C ILE A 170 -16.45 -28.24 21.06
N ARG A 171 -16.77 -28.34 19.77
CA ARG A 171 -18.02 -27.85 19.21
C ARG A 171 -18.63 -28.92 18.34
N GLN A 172 -19.96 -29.01 18.34
CA GLN A 172 -20.71 -29.73 17.32
C GLN A 172 -20.26 -29.24 15.94
N ARG A 173 -19.98 -30.19 15.05
CA ARG A 173 -19.62 -29.91 13.66
C ARG A 173 -20.92 -29.69 12.89
N ILE A 174 -21.01 -28.56 12.18
CA ILE A 174 -22.15 -28.22 11.34
C ILE A 174 -21.64 -28.13 9.91
N GLY A 175 -22.28 -28.87 8.99
CA GLY A 175 -22.04 -28.70 7.56
C GLY A 175 -22.73 -27.41 7.10
N VAL A 176 -22.01 -26.57 6.36
CA VAL A 176 -22.56 -25.32 5.80
C VAL A 176 -22.50 -25.41 4.28
N ASP A 177 -23.67 -25.51 3.63
CA ASP A 177 -23.80 -25.43 2.18
C ASP A 177 -24.09 -23.99 1.76
N VAL A 178 -23.31 -23.45 0.83
CA VAL A 178 -23.39 -22.04 0.40
C VAL A 178 -24.01 -21.98 -0.98
N GLY A 179 -25.17 -21.33 -1.10
CA GLY A 179 -26.00 -21.37 -2.30
C GLY A 179 -26.20 -20.04 -3.02
N ILE A 180 -26.84 -20.13 -4.19
CA ILE A 180 -27.33 -18.96 -4.93
C ILE A 180 -28.72 -18.54 -4.41
N ASN A 181 -29.56 -19.50 -4.02
CA ASN A 181 -30.93 -19.26 -3.56
C ASN A 181 -30.97 -18.81 -2.09
N SER A 182 -30.38 -19.59 -1.18
CA SER A 182 -30.05 -19.21 0.21
C SER A 182 -28.58 -18.81 0.29
N LEU A 183 -28.22 -17.91 1.21
CA LEU A 183 -26.83 -17.54 1.46
C LEU A 183 -26.06 -18.74 2.01
N ALA A 184 -26.64 -19.41 2.99
CA ALA A 184 -26.09 -20.61 3.60
C ALA A 184 -27.21 -21.48 4.19
N THR A 185 -27.07 -22.79 4.08
CA THR A 185 -27.92 -23.78 4.75
C THR A 185 -27.04 -24.64 5.65
N CYS A 186 -27.35 -24.67 6.94
CA CYS A 186 -26.66 -25.49 7.92
C CYS A 186 -27.26 -26.90 7.97
N SER A 187 -26.45 -27.92 8.26
CA SER A 187 -26.90 -29.31 8.43
C SER A 187 -27.91 -29.52 9.56
N GLU A 188 -28.01 -28.55 10.47
CA GLU A 188 -29.01 -28.49 11.54
C GLU A 188 -30.35 -27.88 11.10
N GLY A 189 -30.50 -27.53 9.81
CA GLY A 189 -31.72 -26.98 9.24
C GLY A 189 -31.81 -25.44 9.26
N THR A 190 -30.87 -24.74 9.89
CA THR A 190 -30.84 -23.27 9.86
C THR A 190 -30.55 -22.77 8.45
N VAL A 191 -31.42 -21.92 7.90
CA VAL A 191 -31.25 -21.32 6.57
C VAL A 191 -31.02 -19.82 6.69
N PHE A 192 -29.88 -19.36 6.21
CA PHE A 192 -29.57 -17.94 6.06
C PHE A 192 -30.04 -17.44 4.68
N PRO A 193 -30.95 -16.46 4.61
CA PRO A 193 -31.48 -15.98 3.34
C PRO A 193 -30.43 -15.19 2.55
N ASN A 194 -30.44 -15.36 1.23
CA ASN A 194 -29.62 -14.53 0.35
C ASN A 194 -30.26 -13.15 0.21
N GLN A 195 -29.61 -12.11 0.76
CA GLN A 195 -30.12 -10.74 0.68
C GLN A 195 -30.14 -10.16 -0.75
N LYS A 196 -29.55 -10.84 -1.74
CA LYS A 196 -29.53 -10.45 -3.17
C LYS A 196 -29.13 -8.98 -3.41
N ALA A 197 -28.40 -8.36 -2.48
CA ALA A 197 -28.03 -6.94 -2.49
C ALA A 197 -27.27 -6.56 -3.77
N TYR A 198 -26.47 -7.49 -4.30
CA TYR A 198 -25.78 -7.35 -5.58
C TYR A 198 -26.73 -7.02 -6.75
N ARG A 199 -27.92 -7.63 -6.83
CA ARG A 199 -28.86 -7.38 -7.93
C ARG A 199 -29.38 -5.93 -7.90
N LYS A 200 -29.70 -5.42 -6.71
CA LYS A 200 -30.13 -4.03 -6.51
C LYS A 200 -29.01 -3.05 -6.84
N ALA A 201 -27.80 -3.31 -6.33
CA ALA A 201 -26.62 -2.50 -6.61
C ALA A 201 -26.26 -2.48 -8.11
N LYS A 202 -26.33 -3.62 -8.80
CA LYS A 202 -26.04 -3.75 -10.24
C LYS A 202 -27.03 -2.94 -11.08
N ARG A 203 -28.34 -2.97 -10.77
CA ARG A 203 -29.33 -2.14 -11.47
C ARG A 203 -29.06 -0.65 -11.26
N LYS A 204 -28.79 -0.23 -10.02
CA LYS A 204 -28.44 1.16 -9.70
C LYS A 204 -27.19 1.61 -10.45
N LEU A 205 -26.16 0.76 -10.50
CA LEU A 205 -24.94 1.05 -11.25
C LEU A 205 -25.22 1.21 -12.76
N ALA A 206 -25.97 0.29 -13.36
CA ALA A 206 -26.31 0.37 -14.80
C ALA A 206 -27.12 1.62 -15.14
N HIS A 207 -28.03 2.05 -14.25
CA HIS A 207 -28.76 3.30 -14.41
C HIS A 207 -27.83 4.51 -14.36
N LEU A 208 -26.98 4.60 -13.33
CA LEU A 208 -26.00 5.69 -13.18
C LEU A 208 -24.96 5.74 -14.31
N GLN A 209 -24.63 4.61 -14.92
CA GLN A 209 -23.71 4.55 -16.07
C GLN A 209 -24.34 5.03 -17.38
N ARG A 210 -25.67 5.05 -17.48
CA ARG A 210 -26.41 5.58 -18.65
C ARG A 210 -26.74 7.07 -18.51
N SER A 211 -26.65 7.61 -17.29
CA SER A 211 -26.90 9.03 -16.99
C SER A 211 -25.63 9.89 -17.07
N VAL A 212 -24.53 9.34 -17.60
CA VAL A 212 -23.26 10.00 -17.89
C VAL A 212 -23.03 9.89 -19.38
#